data_AF-X0SJE9-F1
#
_entry.id   AF-X0SJE9-F1
#
_cell.length_a   1.000
_cell.length_b   1.000
_cell.length_c   1.000
_cell.angle_alpha   90.00
_cell.angle_beta   90.00
_cell.angle_gamma   90.00
#
_symmetry.space_group_name_H-M   'P 1'
#
loop_
_entity.id
_entity.type
_entity.pdbx_description
1 polymer ?
#
loop_
_entity_poly.entity_id
_entity_poly.type
_entity_poly.pdbx_seq_one_letter_code
_entity_poly.pdbx_strand_id
1 'polypeptide(L)'
;TVERIYDTDRGILDTVRDDTQTPLELNLEFTYVFVTASSGKVVSPVDALKKIGQASEWVSSDTDQCAPYAVTIELRHCVPCGTDEDELLVFKDFRYESLEYDLQEATIAVSGRCNVTDAVASRVAALDCPVTNPIA
;
A
#
# COMPACT_ATOMS: atom_id res chain seq x y z
N THR A 1 56.58 14.58 -33.17
CA THR A 1 55.82 14.63 -31.91
C THR A 1 54.38 14.35 -32.25
N VAL A 2 53.79 13.31 -31.66
CA VAL A 2 52.50 12.75 -32.08
C VAL A 2 51.36 13.54 -31.41
N GLU A 3 50.43 14.02 -32.22
CA GLU A 3 49.21 14.70 -31.78
C GLU A 3 48.24 13.68 -31.18
N ARG A 4 47.71 13.96 -29.97
CA ARG A 4 46.72 13.10 -29.32
C ARG A 4 45.33 13.61 -29.66
N ILE A 5 44.63 12.86 -30.52
CA ILE A 5 43.20 13.01 -30.76
C ILE A 5 42.47 12.31 -29.61
N TYR A 6 41.63 13.04 -28.89
CA TYR A 6 40.75 12.46 -27.87
C TYR A 6 39.48 11.99 -28.55
N ASP A 7 39.40 10.69 -28.85
CA ASP A 7 38.12 10.04 -29.15
C ASP A 7 37.33 9.97 -27.85
N THR A 8 36.47 10.96 -27.63
CA THR A 8 35.42 10.86 -26.63
C THR A 8 34.22 10.26 -27.35
N ASP A 9 34.02 8.96 -27.17
CA ASP A 9 32.86 8.24 -27.69
C ASP A 9 31.61 8.67 -26.89
N ARG A 10 31.16 9.90 -27.17
CA ARG A 10 29.88 10.44 -26.71
C ARG A 10 28.78 9.78 -27.53
N GLY A 11 28.50 8.51 -27.25
CA GLY A 11 27.59 7.76 -28.12
C GLY A 11 27.00 6.47 -27.58
N ILE A 12 27.46 5.93 -26.44
CA ILE A 12 26.97 4.63 -25.98
C ILE A 12 26.68 4.65 -24.47
N LEU A 13 25.56 5.25 -24.08
CA LEU A 13 24.83 4.77 -22.91
C LEU A 13 24.18 3.45 -23.32
N ASP A 14 24.91 2.33 -23.15
CA ASP A 14 24.60 1.04 -23.78
C ASP A 14 23.45 0.25 -23.13
N THR A 15 22.64 0.90 -22.29
CA THR A 15 21.29 0.52 -21.82
C THR A 15 21.06 1.15 -20.44
N VAL A 16 19.86 1.72 -20.23
CA VAL A 16 19.35 1.92 -18.88
C VAL A 16 18.90 0.55 -18.40
N ARG A 17 19.68 -0.07 -17.51
CA ARG A 17 19.20 -1.22 -16.74
C ARG A 17 18.62 -0.65 -15.46
N ASP A 18 17.35 -0.92 -15.22
CA ASP A 18 16.81 -0.71 -13.88
C ASP A 18 17.56 -1.67 -12.96
N ASP A 19 18.41 -1.10 -12.09
CA ASP A 19 19.04 -1.82 -10.98
C ASP A 19 17.94 -2.36 -10.04
N THR A 20 18.32 -3.13 -9.02
CA THR A 20 17.41 -3.70 -8.01
C THR A 20 16.28 -2.75 -7.64
N GLN A 21 15.06 -3.05 -8.10
CA GLN A 21 13.87 -2.25 -7.80
C GLN A 21 13.68 -2.21 -6.28
N THR A 22 13.66 -1.00 -5.72
CA THR A 22 13.43 -0.81 -4.28
C THR A 22 11.95 -1.06 -3.97
N PRO A 23 11.63 -1.85 -2.94
CA PRO A 23 10.26 -2.01 -2.47
C PRO A 23 9.64 -0.67 -2.09
N LEU A 24 8.38 -0.47 -2.44
CA LEU A 24 7.61 0.70 -2.04
C LEU A 24 7.34 0.66 -0.53
N GLU A 25 7.84 1.66 0.19
CA GLU A 25 7.54 1.87 1.61
C GLU A 25 6.18 2.55 1.77
N LEU A 26 5.36 2.04 2.68
CA LEU A 26 4.04 2.59 2.98
C LEU A 26 3.87 2.75 4.49
N ASN A 27 3.52 3.96 4.89
CA ASN A 27 3.22 4.34 6.26
C ASN A 27 1.77 4.83 6.34
N LEU A 28 0.95 4.19 7.17
CA LEU A 28 -0.46 4.51 7.35
C LEU A 28 -0.76 4.75 8.81
N GLU A 29 -1.62 5.73 9.07
CA GLU A 29 -2.17 6.00 10.40
C GLU A 29 -3.70 5.98 10.31
N PHE A 30 -4.34 5.31 11.26
CA PHE A 30 -5.79 5.24 11.34
C PHE A 30 -6.28 5.39 12.77
N THR A 31 -7.35 6.14 12.96
CA THR A 31 -8.07 6.23 14.23
C THR A 31 -8.95 5.00 14.43
N TYR A 32 -9.04 4.49 15.65
CA TYR A 32 -9.83 3.29 15.95
C TYR A 32 -10.76 3.49 17.14
N VAL A 33 -11.90 2.78 17.11
CA VAL A 33 -12.79 2.61 18.27
C VAL A 33 -12.49 1.29 18.98
N PHE A 34 -12.22 0.23 18.21
CA PHE A 34 -11.83 -1.09 18.71
C PHE A 34 -10.66 -1.64 17.90
N VAL A 35 -9.69 -2.24 18.59
CA VAL A 35 -8.50 -2.83 17.96
C VAL A 35 -8.84 -4.11 17.19
N THR A 36 -9.75 -4.92 17.71
CA THR A 36 -10.17 -6.20 17.10
C THR A 36 -11.66 -6.18 16.81
N ALA A 37 -12.08 -6.88 15.75
CA ALA A 37 -13.48 -6.98 15.37
C ALA A 37 -14.17 -8.13 16.13
N SER A 38 -15.42 -7.90 16.55
CA SER A 38 -16.30 -8.97 17.05
C SER A 38 -16.95 -9.72 15.89
N SER A 39 -17.47 -10.93 16.16
CA SER A 39 -18.10 -11.77 15.14
C SER A 39 -19.23 -11.04 14.41
N GLY A 40 -19.22 -11.10 13.07
CA GLY A 40 -20.25 -10.48 12.23
C GLY A 40 -20.13 -8.96 12.07
N LYS A 41 -19.00 -8.37 12.48
CA LYS A 41 -18.65 -6.96 12.20
C LYS A 41 -17.60 -6.88 11.09
N VAL A 42 -17.43 -5.68 10.55
CA VAL A 42 -16.35 -5.38 9.59
C VAL A 42 -15.00 -5.70 10.26
N VAL A 43 -14.13 -6.37 9.51
CA VAL A 43 -12.78 -6.75 9.95
C VAL A 43 -11.98 -5.50 10.33
N SER A 44 -11.31 -5.53 11.49
CA SER A 44 -10.46 -4.41 11.90
C SER A 44 -9.14 -4.40 11.11
N PRO A 45 -8.49 -3.24 10.93
CA PRO A 45 -7.19 -3.18 10.26
C PRO A 45 -6.13 -4.08 10.91
N VAL A 46 -6.16 -4.22 12.24
CA VAL A 46 -5.22 -5.08 12.97
C VAL A 46 -5.49 -6.55 12.72
N ASP A 47 -6.77 -6.95 12.69
CA ASP A 47 -7.15 -8.33 12.39
C ASP A 47 -6.73 -8.71 10.97
N ALA A 48 -6.98 -7.82 10.00
CA ALA A 48 -6.59 -7.96 8.60
C ALA A 48 -5.07 -8.15 8.43
N LEU A 49 -4.27 -7.29 9.07
CA LEU A 49 -2.81 -7.31 8.98
C LEU A 49 -2.20 -8.55 9.65
N LYS A 50 -2.67 -8.91 10.85
CA LYS A 50 -2.11 -10.03 11.63
C LYS A 50 -2.71 -11.38 11.25
N LYS A 51 -3.71 -11.41 10.36
CA LYS A 51 -4.46 -12.63 10.00
C LYS A 51 -5.04 -13.33 11.23
N ILE A 52 -5.74 -12.57 12.07
CA ILE A 52 -6.37 -13.07 13.29
C ILE A 52 -7.86 -12.76 13.32
N GLY A 53 -8.59 -13.35 14.27
CA GLY A 53 -10.00 -13.07 14.47
C GLY A 53 -10.84 -13.35 13.22
N GLN A 54 -11.60 -12.36 12.77
CA GLN A 54 -12.44 -12.46 11.57
C GLN A 54 -11.64 -12.57 10.26
N ALA A 55 -10.34 -12.25 10.26
CA ALA A 55 -9.44 -12.39 9.11
C ALA A 55 -8.57 -13.65 9.18
N SER A 56 -8.81 -14.55 10.12
CA SER A 56 -8.01 -15.78 10.28
C SER A 56 -8.02 -16.67 9.02
N GLU A 57 -9.11 -16.63 8.25
CA GLU A 57 -9.28 -17.37 7.00
C GLU A 57 -8.79 -16.60 5.76
N TRP A 58 -8.27 -15.38 5.91
CA TRP A 58 -7.78 -14.60 4.77
C TRP A 58 -6.59 -15.27 4.10
N VAL A 59 -6.58 -15.20 2.78
CA VAL A 59 -5.50 -15.72 1.94
C VAL A 59 -4.54 -14.56 1.65
N SER A 60 -3.24 -14.87 1.63
CA SER A 60 -2.21 -13.90 1.25
C SER A 60 -2.50 -13.34 -0.14
N SER A 61 -2.27 -12.04 -0.35
CA SER A 61 -2.34 -11.44 -1.68
C SER A 61 -1.21 -11.91 -2.59
N ASP A 62 -0.08 -12.33 -2.00
CA ASP A 62 1.08 -12.76 -2.76
C ASP A 62 0.83 -14.10 -3.47
N THR A 63 1.24 -14.17 -4.73
CA THR A 63 1.21 -15.39 -5.54
C THR A 63 2.13 -16.49 -5.02
N ASP A 64 3.21 -16.15 -4.31
CA ASP A 64 4.07 -17.13 -3.64
C ASP A 64 3.49 -17.54 -2.29
N GLN A 65 2.98 -18.76 -2.22
CA GLN A 65 2.40 -19.33 -0.99
C GLN A 65 3.43 -19.59 0.11
N CYS A 66 4.73 -19.61 -0.22
CA CYS A 66 5.81 -19.76 0.75
C CYS A 66 6.24 -18.41 1.34
N ALA A 67 5.85 -17.29 0.73
CA ALA A 67 6.20 -15.97 1.22
C ALA A 67 5.40 -15.62 2.49
N PRO A 68 5.93 -14.74 3.35
CA PRO A 68 5.17 -14.22 4.49
C PRO A 68 3.86 -13.60 4.05
N TYR A 69 2.84 -13.72 4.90
CA TYR A 69 1.50 -13.19 4.68
C TYR A 69 1.54 -11.71 4.26
N ALA A 70 0.89 -11.42 3.15
CA ALA A 70 0.77 -10.08 2.60
C ALA A 70 -0.69 -9.74 2.35
N VAL A 71 -1.00 -8.45 2.39
CA VAL A 71 -2.33 -7.93 2.11
C VAL A 71 -2.27 -6.89 0.98
N THR A 72 -3.36 -6.77 0.23
CA THR A 72 -3.54 -5.64 -0.68
C THR A 72 -4.22 -4.51 0.08
N ILE A 73 -3.63 -3.31 0.02
CA ILE A 73 -4.21 -2.10 0.58
C ILE A 73 -4.86 -1.31 -0.55
N GLU A 74 -6.14 -0.98 -0.36
CA GLU A 74 -6.90 -0.12 -1.25
C GLU A 74 -7.18 1.21 -0.56
N LEU A 75 -6.65 2.30 -1.13
CA LEU A 75 -7.05 3.65 -0.74
C LEU A 75 -8.13 4.13 -1.72
N ARG A 76 -9.32 4.37 -1.17
CA ARG A 76 -10.48 4.87 -1.91
C ARG A 76 -10.64 6.35 -1.58
N HIS A 77 -10.41 7.21 -2.56
CA HIS A 77 -10.65 8.64 -2.45
C HIS A 77 -11.90 9.01 -3.24
N CYS A 78 -12.96 9.31 -2.49
CA CYS A 78 -14.30 9.51 -3.02
C CYS A 78 -14.59 11.02 -3.01
N VAL A 79 -14.83 11.59 -4.18
CA VAL A 79 -15.03 13.04 -4.30
C VAL A 79 -16.50 13.34 -3.96
N PRO A 80 -16.79 14.12 -2.90
CA PRO A 80 -18.14 14.19 -2.32
C PRO A 80 -19.20 14.86 -3.20
N CYS A 81 -18.83 15.52 -4.30
CA CYS A 81 -19.77 16.03 -5.29
C CYS A 81 -19.05 16.50 -6.56
N GLY A 82 -19.54 16.08 -7.74
CA GLY A 82 -19.01 16.51 -9.04
C GLY A 82 -19.45 15.57 -10.16
N THR A 83 -19.03 15.88 -11.38
CA THR A 83 -18.99 14.93 -12.51
C THR A 83 -17.63 14.23 -12.59
N ASP A 84 -16.77 14.46 -11.60
CA ASP A 84 -15.42 13.93 -11.56
C ASP A 84 -15.43 12.47 -11.11
N GLU A 85 -14.46 11.71 -11.63
CA GLU A 85 -14.27 10.31 -11.27
C GLU A 85 -13.58 10.19 -9.91
N ASP A 86 -13.96 9.17 -9.15
CA ASP A 86 -13.28 8.80 -7.91
C ASP A 86 -11.88 8.25 -8.20
N GLU A 87 -11.04 8.22 -7.18
CA GLU A 87 -9.68 7.72 -7.27
C GLU A 87 -9.47 6.49 -6.40
N LEU A 88 -8.94 5.43 -7.01
CA LEU A 88 -8.55 4.20 -6.36
C LEU A 88 -7.03 4.00 -6.50
N LEU A 89 -6.32 3.98 -5.37
CA LEU A 89 -4.93 3.55 -5.31
C LEU A 89 -4.84 2.14 -4.70
N VAL A 90 -4.17 1.24 -5.41
CA VAL A 90 -3.98 -0.15 -4.98
C VAL A 90 -2.50 -0.41 -4.73
N PHE A 91 -2.18 -0.76 -3.49
CA PHE A 91 -0.86 -1.21 -3.04
C PHE A 91 -0.90 -2.72 -2.84
N LYS A 92 -0.25 -3.47 -3.73
CA LYS A 92 -0.27 -4.94 -3.67
C LYS A 92 0.85 -5.46 -2.77
N ASP A 93 0.59 -6.61 -2.16
CA ASP A 93 1.60 -7.38 -1.42
C ASP A 93 2.28 -6.61 -0.30
N PHE A 94 1.51 -5.80 0.42
CA PHE A 94 1.94 -5.08 1.60
C PHE A 94 2.19 -6.04 2.76
N ARG A 95 3.34 -5.88 3.40
CA ARG A 95 3.75 -6.60 4.61
C ARG A 95 4.07 -5.57 5.68
N TYR A 96 3.35 -5.66 6.78
CA TYR A 96 3.62 -4.79 7.92
C TYR A 96 4.94 -5.21 8.59
N GLU A 97 5.73 -4.22 9.00
CA GLU A 97 7.00 -4.39 9.71
C GLU A 97 6.88 -3.89 11.15
N SER A 98 6.21 -2.74 11.33
CA SER A 98 5.89 -2.20 12.66
C SER A 98 4.40 -1.88 12.78
N LEU A 99 3.90 -1.99 14.01
CA LEU A 99 2.54 -1.58 14.35
C LEU A 99 2.55 -0.98 15.76
N GLU A 100 2.22 0.31 15.83
CA GLU A 100 2.31 1.13 17.03
C GLU A 100 0.92 1.58 17.46
N TYR A 101 0.66 1.55 18.76
CA TYR A 101 -0.64 1.90 19.34
C TYR A 101 -0.48 3.16 20.20
N ASP A 102 -1.16 4.23 19.82
CA ASP A 102 -1.35 5.40 20.68
C ASP A 102 -2.74 5.32 21.33
N LEU A 103 -2.75 5.04 22.64
CA LEU A 103 -3.99 4.94 23.41
C LEU A 103 -4.55 6.31 23.81
N GLN A 104 -3.73 7.36 23.76
CA GLN A 104 -4.15 8.71 24.11
C GLN A 104 -4.93 9.34 22.96
N GLU A 105 -4.41 9.21 21.74
CA GLU A 105 -5.03 9.77 20.53
C GLU A 105 -5.97 8.77 19.82
N ALA A 106 -6.09 7.55 20.36
CA ALA A 106 -6.84 6.45 19.76
C ALA A 106 -6.42 6.18 18.30
N THR A 107 -5.12 6.24 18.02
CA THR A 107 -4.54 5.98 16.70
C THR A 107 -3.69 4.72 16.68
N ILE A 108 -3.64 4.09 15.51
CA ILE A 108 -2.73 2.98 15.21
C ILE A 108 -1.95 3.38 13.97
N ALA A 109 -0.63 3.38 14.11
CA ALA A 109 0.30 3.58 13.00
C ALA A 109 0.86 2.22 12.56
N VAL A 110 0.89 2.00 11.25
CA VAL A 110 1.51 0.83 10.63
C VAL A 110 2.53 1.28 9.60
N SER A 111 3.72 0.69 9.68
CA SER A 111 4.75 0.84 8.66
C SER A 111 5.02 -0.51 8.01
N GLY A 112 5.37 -0.49 6.73
CA GLY A 112 5.71 -1.70 6.01
C GLY A 112 6.12 -1.45 4.58
N ARG A 113 6.24 -2.54 3.83
CA ARG A 113 6.71 -2.51 2.45
C ARG A 113 5.83 -3.35 1.55
N CYS A 114 5.65 -2.86 0.34
CA CYS A 114 5.00 -3.59 -0.75
C CYS A 114 6.06 -4.15 -1.68
N ASN A 115 5.88 -5.37 -2.17
CA ASN A 115 6.77 -5.97 -3.17
C ASN A 115 6.46 -5.46 -4.60
N VAL A 116 6.26 -4.15 -4.73
CA VAL A 116 6.02 -3.42 -5.98
C VAL A 116 6.81 -2.12 -5.98
N THR A 117 7.07 -1.57 -7.16
CA THR A 117 7.76 -0.28 -7.32
C THR A 117 6.86 0.92 -7.15
N ASP A 118 5.58 0.78 -7.49
CA ASP A 118 4.62 1.87 -7.46
C ASP A 118 3.20 1.35 -7.21
N ALA A 119 2.34 2.24 -6.73
CA ALA A 119 0.92 1.97 -6.55
C ALA A 119 0.20 2.00 -7.91
N VAL A 120 -0.83 1.16 -8.06
CA VAL A 120 -1.71 1.24 -9.23
C VAL A 120 -2.79 2.29 -8.94
N ALA A 121 -2.66 3.47 -9.55
CA ALA A 121 -3.67 4.52 -9.49
C ALA A 121 -4.67 4.39 -10.65
N SER A 122 -5.96 4.50 -10.35
CA SER A 122 -7.02 4.46 -11.35
C SER A 122 -8.14 5.45 -11.02
N ARG A 123 -8.73 6.02 -12.08
CA ARG A 123 -9.97 6.80 -12.00
C ARG A 123 -11.15 5.88 -12.27
N VAL A 124 -12.21 5.99 -11.47
CA VAL A 124 -13.40 5.14 -11.60
C VAL A 124 -14.68 5.97 -11.43
N ALA A 125 -15.71 5.61 -12.20
CA ALA A 125 -16.96 6.39 -12.25
C ALA A 125 -17.75 6.42 -10.94
N ALA A 126 -17.58 5.40 -10.08
CA ALA A 126 -18.10 5.37 -8.71
C ALA A 126 -17.38 4.30 -7.90
N LEU A 127 -16.83 4.66 -6.74
CA LEU A 127 -16.44 3.72 -5.71
C LEU A 127 -17.58 3.50 -4.72
N ASP A 128 -17.74 2.25 -4.27
CA ASP A 128 -18.56 1.98 -3.08
C ASP A 128 -17.78 2.47 -1.86
N CYS A 129 -18.04 3.72 -1.52
CA CYS A 129 -17.53 4.38 -0.35
C CYS A 129 -18.63 4.35 0.70
N PRO A 130 -18.40 3.74 1.86
CA PRO A 130 -19.39 3.79 2.92
C PRO A 130 -19.62 5.27 3.27
N VAL A 131 -20.81 5.78 2.97
CA VAL A 131 -21.27 7.15 3.29
C VAL A 131 -21.37 7.44 4.80
N THR A 132 -20.74 6.62 5.64
CA THR A 132 -20.55 6.88 7.06
C THR A 132 -19.37 7.80 7.24
N ASN A 133 -19.68 9.10 7.30
CA ASN A 133 -18.87 10.15 7.90
C ASN A 133 -17.87 9.59 8.94
N PRO A 134 -16.55 9.54 8.67
CA PRO A 134 -15.57 8.94 9.58
C PRO A 134 -15.19 9.89 10.73
N ILE A 135 -16.12 10.72 11.19
CA ILE A 135 -15.93 11.61 12.34
C ILE A 135 -17.19 11.60 13.20
N ALA A 136 -17.14 10.77 14.24
CA ALA A 136 -17.77 11.03 15.52
C ALA A 136 -16.74 10.73 16.60
#